data_AF-A0AAD6WTQ8-F1
#
_entry.id   AF-A0AAD6WTQ8-F1
#
_cell.length_a   1.000
_cell.length_b   1.000
_cell.length_c   1.000
_cell.angle_alpha   90.00
_cell.angle_beta   90.00
_cell.angle_gamma   90.00
#
_symmetry.space_group_name_H-M   'P 1'
#
loop_
_entity.id
_entity.type
_entity.pdbx_description
1 polymer ?
#
loop_
_entity_poly.entity_id
_entity_poly.type
_entity_poly.pdbx_seq_one_letter_code
_entity_poly.pdbx_strand_id
1 'polypeptide(L)'
;SLQAAAKHHNVPRSTLQARYNGHLTRAESHATQQKLSPPQEVVLKKWIGVMAKRGVPLTLTAVAEYASSILGEDVPVSWARAFRTRHPGLKARWTTGLESCRARCLNRALVSEYF
;
A
#
# COMPACT_ATOMS: atom_id res chain seq x y z
N SER A 1 -24.90 21.76 20.62
CA SER A 1 -25.74 21.57 19.42
C SER A 1 -24.86 21.22 18.22
N LEU A 2 -25.42 20.60 17.16
CA LEU A 2 -24.68 20.25 15.93
C LEU A 2 -23.96 21.46 15.30
N GLN A 3 -24.54 22.65 15.44
CA GLN A 3 -23.98 23.90 14.92
C GLN A 3 -22.77 24.38 15.72
N ALA A 4 -22.76 24.21 17.05
CA ALA A 4 -21.59 24.54 17.88
C ALA A 4 -20.41 23.61 17.56
N ALA A 5 -20.68 22.32 17.39
CA ALA A 5 -19.66 21.34 16.98
C ALA A 5 -19.11 21.65 15.58
N ALA A 6 -19.98 21.99 14.62
CA ALA A 6 -19.56 22.37 13.27
C ALA A 6 -18.64 23.60 13.26
N LYS A 7 -18.96 24.64 14.05
CA LYS A 7 -18.10 25.82 14.22
C LYS A 7 -16.77 25.47 14.90
N HIS A 8 -16.79 24.66 15.96
CA HIS A 8 -15.58 24.26 16.69
C HIS A 8 -14.59 23.50 15.81
N HIS A 9 -15.09 22.60 14.96
CA HIS A 9 -14.27 21.82 14.02
C HIS A 9 -14.07 22.50 12.66
N ASN A 10 -14.54 23.74 12.49
CA ASN A 10 -14.47 24.50 11.25
C ASN A 10 -14.94 23.71 10.00
N VAL A 11 -16.02 22.96 10.14
CA VAL A 11 -16.63 22.17 9.06
C VAL A 11 -18.05 22.65 8.80
N PRO A 12 -18.53 22.59 7.54
CA PRO A 12 -19.92 22.94 7.25
C PRO A 12 -20.89 22.10 8.07
N ARG A 13 -21.97 22.73 8.55
CA ARG A 13 -23.04 22.03 9.29
C ARG A 13 -23.60 20.86 8.48
N SER A 14 -23.80 21.04 7.17
CA SER A 14 -24.31 20.00 6.28
C SER A 14 -23.42 18.76 6.27
N THR A 15 -22.10 18.94 6.29
CA THR A 15 -21.13 17.84 6.39
C THR A 15 -21.28 17.09 7.71
N LEU A 16 -21.36 17.82 8.83
CA LEU A 16 -21.51 17.21 10.15
C LEU A 16 -22.88 16.52 10.31
N GLN A 17 -23.92 17.07 9.69
CA GLN A 17 -25.26 16.49 9.68
C GLN A 17 -25.34 15.24 8.81
N ALA A 18 -24.71 15.24 7.63
CA ALA A 18 -24.58 14.03 6.82
C ALA A 18 -23.86 12.91 7.59
N ARG A 19 -22.78 13.24 8.31
CA ARG A 19 -22.10 12.29 9.20
C ARG A 19 -23.00 11.74 10.29
N TYR A 20 -23.72 12.63 10.97
CA TYR A 20 -24.67 12.25 12.01
C TYR A 20 -25.77 11.32 11.48
N ASN A 21 -26.21 11.55 10.23
CA ASN A 21 -27.21 10.73 9.54
C ASN A 21 -26.63 9.43 8.94
N GLY A 22 -25.35 9.10 9.19
CA GLY A 22 -24.73 7.86 8.75
C GLY A 22 -24.16 7.86 7.33
N HIS A 23 -23.99 9.03 6.70
CA HIS A 23 -23.30 9.08 5.40
C HIS A 23 -21.82 8.72 5.52
N LEU A 24 -21.38 7.82 4.64
CA LEU A 24 -20.00 7.35 4.54
C LEU A 24 -19.05 8.45 4.02
N THR A 25 -17.77 8.33 4.37
CA THR A 25 -16.70 9.12 3.74
C THR A 25 -16.62 8.76 2.25
N ARG A 26 -16.05 9.65 1.43
CA ARG A 26 -15.68 9.30 0.06
C ARG A 26 -14.79 8.05 0.00
N ALA A 27 -13.86 7.90 0.95
CA ALA A 27 -12.94 6.76 0.98
C ALA A 27 -13.69 5.44 1.25
N GLU A 28 -14.62 5.44 2.21
CA GLU A 28 -15.46 4.29 2.56
C GLU A 28 -16.44 3.97 1.43
N SER A 29 -17.06 4.97 0.81
CA SER A 29 -17.99 4.75 -0.31
C SER A 29 -17.30 4.18 -1.54
N HIS A 30 -16.04 4.57 -1.78
CA HIS A 30 -15.24 4.03 -2.88
C HIS A 30 -14.50 2.73 -2.54
N ALA A 31 -14.59 2.23 -1.31
CA ALA A 31 -13.93 0.98 -0.91
C ALA A 31 -14.46 -0.23 -1.69
N THR A 32 -15.76 -0.23 -2.01
CA THR A 32 -16.42 -1.28 -2.81
C THR A 32 -16.01 -1.27 -4.28
N GLN A 33 -15.49 -0.14 -4.79
CA GLN A 33 -15.01 0.00 -6.16
C GLN A 33 -13.52 -0.36 -6.32
N GLN A 34 -12.82 -0.68 -5.22
CA GLN A 34 -11.44 -1.12 -5.27
C GLN A 34 -11.34 -2.55 -5.79
N LYS A 35 -10.26 -2.86 -6.54
CA LYS A 35 -9.98 -4.24 -6.97
C LYS A 35 -9.84 -5.21 -5.79
N LEU A 36 -9.10 -4.81 -4.75
CA LEU A 36 -8.99 -5.57 -3.52
C LEU A 36 -9.86 -4.94 -2.44
N SER A 37 -10.63 -5.78 -1.77
CA SER A 37 -11.38 -5.41 -0.58
C SER A 37 -10.43 -5.06 0.57
N PRO A 38 -10.88 -4.26 1.56
CA PRO A 38 -10.08 -3.94 2.75
C PRO A 38 -9.42 -5.16 3.44
N PRO A 39 -10.11 -6.31 3.66
CA PRO A 39 -9.46 -7.48 4.26
C PRO A 39 -8.38 -8.09 3.36
N GLN A 40 -8.56 -8.12 2.04
CA GLN A 40 -7.53 -8.59 1.10
C GLN A 40 -6.30 -7.67 1.13
N GLU A 41 -6.51 -6.35 1.21
CA GLU A 41 -5.39 -5.40 1.36
C GLU A 41 -4.62 -5.61 2.67
N VAL A 42 -5.27 -6.05 3.75
CA VAL A 42 -4.59 -6.41 5.02
C VAL A 42 -3.69 -7.62 4.84
N VAL A 43 -4.12 -8.64 4.09
CA VAL A 43 -3.29 -9.81 3.77
C VAL A 43 -2.05 -9.39 2.97
N LEU A 44 -2.23 -8.57 1.94
CA LEU A 44 -1.15 -8.03 1.13
C LEU A 44 -0.15 -7.23 1.99
N LYS A 45 -0.63 -6.36 2.89
CA LYS A 45 0.22 -5.63 3.85
C LYS A 45 1.03 -6.56 4.74
N LYS A 46 0.40 -7.61 5.27
CA LYS A 46 1.06 -8.57 6.14
C LYS A 46 2.19 -9.28 5.39
N TRP A 47 1.94 -9.69 4.15
CA TRP A 47 2.96 -10.28 3.29
C TRP A 47 4.13 -9.31 3.02
N ILE A 48 3.85 -8.04 2.67
CA ILE A 48 4.87 -7.00 2.52
C ILE A 48 5.70 -6.86 3.80
N GLY A 49 5.05 -6.85 4.96
CA GLY A 49 5.73 -6.78 6.26
C GLY A 49 6.64 -7.98 6.53
N VAL A 50 6.23 -9.19 6.15
CA VAL A 50 7.07 -10.40 6.27
C VAL A 50 8.29 -10.30 5.35
N MET A 51 8.11 -9.86 4.10
CA MET A 51 9.22 -9.69 3.15
C MET A 51 10.20 -8.61 3.60
N ALA A 52 9.70 -7.50 4.13
CA ALA A 52 10.53 -6.44 4.71
C ALA A 52 11.35 -6.95 5.90
N LYS A 53 10.76 -7.75 6.80
CA LYS A 53 11.48 -8.37 7.92
C LYS A 53 12.58 -9.34 7.46
N ARG A 54 12.39 -9.99 6.32
CA ARG A 54 13.39 -10.87 5.69
C ARG A 54 14.47 -10.10 4.93
N GLY A 55 14.36 -8.76 4.83
CA GLY A 55 15.28 -7.95 4.05
C GLY A 55 15.10 -8.10 2.53
N VAL A 56 13.98 -8.65 2.07
CA VAL A 56 13.72 -8.82 0.63
C VAL A 56 13.14 -7.52 0.07
N PRO A 57 13.82 -6.86 -0.88
CA PRO A 57 13.28 -5.67 -1.53
C PRO A 57 12.09 -6.06 -2.42
N LEU A 58 10.97 -5.36 -2.26
CA LEU A 58 9.78 -5.56 -3.09
C LEU A 58 9.64 -4.43 -4.10
N THR A 59 9.52 -4.80 -5.38
CA THR A 59 9.18 -3.89 -6.46
C THR A 59 7.66 -3.71 -6.55
N LEU A 60 7.21 -2.65 -7.24
CA LEU A 60 5.77 -2.46 -7.49
C LEU A 60 5.18 -3.57 -8.36
N THR A 61 5.98 -4.20 -9.23
CA THR A 61 5.57 -5.36 -10.02
C THR A 61 5.30 -6.55 -9.12
N ALA A 62 6.20 -6.89 -8.20
CA ALA A 62 6.02 -8.00 -7.26
C ALA A 62 4.79 -7.79 -6.35
N VAL A 63 4.52 -6.53 -5.94
CA VAL A 63 3.30 -6.21 -5.18
C VAL A 63 2.05 -6.41 -6.02
N ALA A 64 2.07 -6.01 -7.29
CA ALA A 64 0.96 -6.21 -8.22
C ALA A 64 0.72 -7.70 -8.49
N GLU A 65 1.78 -8.47 -8.76
CA GLU A 65 1.72 -9.93 -8.96
C GLU A 65 1.12 -10.65 -7.74
N TYR A 66 1.54 -10.29 -6.52
CA TYR A 66 0.97 -10.88 -5.31
C TYR A 66 -0.49 -10.45 -5.11
N ALA A 67 -0.83 -9.20 -5.43
CA ALA A 67 -2.23 -8.75 -5.43
C ALA A 67 -3.08 -9.53 -6.45
N SER A 68 -2.55 -9.79 -7.65
CA SER A 68 -3.18 -10.64 -8.66
C SER A 68 -3.42 -12.05 -8.13
N SER A 69 -2.44 -12.62 -7.39
CA SER A 69 -2.59 -13.95 -6.79
C SER A 69 -3.69 -14.03 -5.72
N ILE A 70 -3.91 -12.95 -4.97
CA ILE A 70 -4.99 -12.86 -3.97
C ILE A 70 -6.35 -12.74 -4.66
N LEU A 71 -6.41 -11.97 -5.75
CA LEU A 71 -7.65 -11.68 -6.47
C LEU A 71 -8.07 -12.80 -7.43
N GLY A 72 -7.10 -13.55 -7.96
CA GLY A 72 -7.31 -14.50 -9.06
C GLY A 72 -7.39 -13.84 -10.45
N GLU A 73 -7.07 -12.55 -10.55
CA GLU A 73 -7.13 -11.75 -11.78
C GLU A 73 -5.90 -10.88 -11.94
N ASP A 74 -5.60 -10.43 -13.16
CA ASP A 74 -4.48 -9.51 -13.38
C ASP A 74 -4.74 -8.11 -12.78
N VAL A 75 -3.79 -7.68 -11.94
CA VAL A 75 -3.77 -6.37 -11.30
C VAL A 75 -2.63 -5.55 -11.92
N PRO A 76 -2.93 -4.39 -12.53
CA PRO A 76 -1.90 -3.59 -13.17
C PRO A 76 -0.97 -2.94 -12.15
N VAL A 77 0.29 -2.69 -12.54
CA VAL A 77 1.30 -2.03 -11.69
C VAL A 77 0.86 -0.63 -11.23
N SER A 78 0.04 0.07 -12.02
CA SER A 78 -0.54 1.36 -11.64
C SER A 78 -1.40 1.25 -10.38
N TRP A 79 -2.09 0.12 -10.17
CA TRP A 79 -2.86 -0.14 -8.96
C TRP A 79 -1.96 -0.23 -7.73
N ALA A 80 -0.78 -0.86 -7.83
CA ALA A 80 0.17 -0.94 -6.71
C ALA A 80 0.67 0.45 -6.25
N ARG A 81 0.75 1.43 -7.17
CA ARG A 81 1.04 2.83 -6.80
C ARG A 81 -0.10 3.44 -5.99
N ALA A 82 -1.35 3.25 -6.41
CA ALA A 82 -2.52 3.73 -5.68
C ALA A 82 -2.66 3.06 -4.31
N PHE A 83 -2.40 1.76 -4.22
CA PHE A 83 -2.32 1.00 -2.97
C PHE A 83 -1.31 1.63 -2.00
N ARG A 84 -0.11 1.98 -2.48
CA ARG A 84 0.89 2.66 -1.66
C ARG A 84 0.38 4.00 -1.12
N THR A 85 -0.31 4.80 -1.94
CA THR A 85 -0.90 6.08 -1.50
C THR A 85 -1.97 5.89 -0.43
N ARG A 86 -2.77 4.82 -0.50
CA ARG A 86 -3.77 4.48 0.53
C ARG A 86 -3.14 4.01 1.84
N HIS A 87 -1.90 3.53 1.81
CA HIS A 87 -1.22 2.90 2.95
C HIS A 87 0.08 3.61 3.32
N PRO A 88 0.00 4.83 3.90
CA PRO A 88 1.18 5.64 4.22
C PRO A 88 2.12 4.99 5.25
N GLY A 89 1.66 3.98 5.99
CA GLY A 89 2.50 3.17 6.88
C GLY A 89 3.54 2.32 6.12
N LEU A 90 3.33 2.04 4.83
CA LEU A 90 4.30 1.35 3.98
C LEU A 90 5.29 2.37 3.40
N LYS A 91 6.48 2.44 4.00
CA LYS A 91 7.55 3.32 3.53
C LYS A 91 8.43 2.60 2.50
N ALA A 92 8.63 3.24 1.35
CA ALA A 92 9.65 2.80 0.42
C ALA A 92 11.04 3.05 1.04
N ARG A 93 11.91 2.05 0.93
CA ARG A 93 13.32 2.15 1.30
C ARG A 93 14.13 1.93 0.04
N TRP A 94 15.01 2.88 -0.25
CA TRP A 94 15.93 2.76 -1.37
C TRP A 94 17.17 1.99 -0.94
N THR A 95 17.67 1.14 -1.84
CA THR A 95 18.94 0.46 -1.67
C THR A 95 20.05 1.50 -1.49
N THR A 96 20.89 1.34 -0.48
CA THR A 96 22.02 2.26 -0.27
C THR A 96 23.09 2.02 -1.34
N GLY A 97 24.04 2.96 -1.49
CA GLY A 97 25.17 2.79 -2.41
C GLY A 97 25.97 1.52 -2.12
N LEU A 98 26.20 1.20 -0.84
CA LEU A 98 26.91 -0.01 -0.43
C LEU A 98 26.16 -1.29 -0.83
N GLU A 99 24.87 -1.38 -0.55
CA GLU A 99 24.06 -2.54 -0.93
C GLU A 99 24.02 -2.72 -2.46
N SER A 100 24.02 -1.62 -3.21
CA SER A 100 24.08 -1.63 -4.68
C SER A 100 25.42 -2.17 -5.19
N CYS A 101 26.54 -1.78 -4.56
CA CYS A 101 27.86 -2.35 -4.84
C CYS A 101 27.90 -3.85 -4.55
N ARG A 102 27.42 -4.28 -3.38
CA ARG A 102 27.38 -5.71 -2.98
C ARG A 102 26.56 -6.54 -3.97
N ALA A 103 25.38 -6.05 -4.37
CA ALA A 103 24.55 -6.72 -5.36
C ALA A 103 25.25 -6.88 -6.72
N ARG A 104 26.06 -5.89 -7.14
CA ARG A 104 26.84 -5.94 -8.38
C ARG A 104 28.03 -6.91 -8.30
N CYS A 105 28.64 -7.05 -7.13
CA CYS A 105 29.72 -8.00 -6.89
C CYS A 105 29.25 -9.47 -6.90
N LEU A 106 27.97 -9.73 -6.61
CA LEU A 106 27.32 -11.05 -6.73
C LEU A 106 26.96 -11.38 -8.20
N ASN A 107 27.92 -11.28 -9.12
CA ASN A 107 27.70 -11.64 -10.52
C ASN A 107 28.01 -13.12 -10.78
N ARG A 108 27.39 -13.70 -11.82
CA ARG A 108 27.51 -15.14 -12.14
C ARG A 108 28.96 -15.59 -12.34
N ALA A 109 29.79 -14.77 -12.99
CA ALA A 109 31.18 -15.09 -13.27
C ALA A 109 31.99 -15.23 -11.97
N LEU A 110 31.93 -14.22 -11.09
CA LEU A 110 32.59 -14.23 -9.78
C LEU A 110 32.10 -15.37 -8.89
N VAL A 111 30.79 -15.65 -8.90
CA VAL A 111 30.25 -16.77 -8.10
C VAL A 111 30.75 -18.11 -8.64
N SER A 112 30.76 -18.30 -9.97
CA SER A 112 31.23 -19.54 -10.60
C SER A 112 32.74 -19.76 -10.53
N GLU A 113 33.51 -18.70 -10.38
CA GLU A 113 34.97 -18.76 -10.31
C GLU A 113 35.47 -18.97 -8.87
N TYR A 114 34.76 -18.43 -7.88
CA TYR A 114 35.20 -18.45 -6.48
C TYR A 114 34.59 -19.58 -5.63
N PHE A 115 33.35 -19.98 -5.92
CA PHE A 115 32.65 -21.07 -5.23
C PHE A 115 32.53 -22.30 -6.13
#